data_AF-A0A2M7BEI7-F1
#
_entry.id   AF-A0A2M7BEI7-F1
#
_cell.length_a   1.000
_cell.length_b   1.000
_cell.length_c   1.000
_cell.angle_alpha   90.00
_cell.angle_beta   90.00
_cell.angle_gamma   90.00
#
_symmetry.space_group_name_H-M   'P 1'
#
loop_
_entity.id
_entity.type
_entity.pdbx_description
1 polymer ?
#
loop_
_entity_poly.entity_id
_entity_poly.type
_entity_poly.pdbx_seq_one_letter_code
_entity_poly.pdbx_strand_id
1 'polypeptide(L)'
;MRDPSFKEWLQEQIQSVLSKTAEPPPFILWCDPAWEWEELLRKTCGEAVELWADKGHELLLRHRFMREERRPRVIWTPIGKGDLCYFKVFEGEATLREISLLEALREFGVEITRAQEDEVKEDLLAYALAKFDEPLSRWKKITPDELISTGTILSVLADVGKPIADRISPERRHLFKRRVTADFGFPPPDLGDPDTWRIRTVARLLATDAAVKLGQETYPTSDWVIPPGNSRKRALELLGQWQRDLQLLPRFETLAGKADALLNIQSFLGQDSCKLADPLASYRGEKAQFQNEIKQIKQFDNFLELATYVGRKTEHYQLHAQGFWGEWSKNRVPWDILAGFGRAAQILRDHDGVEKNWHALQDAVDWYCREGWKADAEGEFLMQEGPGEEADLFAVRKELRTAYLHVLDRTNTAFSEFAAQDPAWLSQALLPYAGEALQMRLAEKKEAAAVIFVDAFRLELGMRLAEMINDGQSAPVASVAPCKAPAPTTTELGMAYLLPGVAKNLKVSVDPEKGWNVHAEGREENLATAEGRRNWLTAVYGIKPSHILSVTEAGKSGFKPPEGKLIFLFGDEFDSLGHEGELALSGADGLLERYAQLIRRLRDAGYGRI
;
A
#
# COMPACT_ATOMS: atom_id res chain seq x y z
N MET A 1 40.54 -33.82 -30.51
CA MET A 1 39.15 -34.01 -30.03
C MET A 1 38.27 -33.08 -30.83
N ARG A 2 37.09 -33.52 -31.28
CA ARG A 2 36.11 -32.59 -31.88
C ARG A 2 35.65 -31.63 -30.79
N ASP A 3 35.58 -30.35 -31.11
CA ASP A 3 35.13 -29.26 -30.22
C ASP A 3 33.83 -28.69 -30.84
N PRO A 4 32.70 -29.42 -30.72
CA PRO A 4 31.46 -29.05 -31.40
C PRO A 4 30.84 -27.80 -30.77
N SER A 5 30.08 -27.05 -31.57
CA SER A 5 29.19 -25.99 -31.07
C SER A 5 27.91 -26.57 -30.45
N PHE A 6 27.20 -25.77 -29.63
CA PHE A 6 25.95 -26.23 -29.03
C PHE A 6 24.88 -26.52 -30.10
N LYS A 7 24.90 -25.77 -31.21
CA LYS A 7 24.09 -26.04 -32.39
C LYS A 7 24.39 -27.39 -33.04
N GLU A 8 25.66 -27.72 -33.27
CA GLU A 8 26.07 -29.00 -33.85
C GLU A 8 25.68 -30.16 -32.94
N TRP A 9 25.88 -30.02 -31.62
CA TRP A 9 25.41 -31.00 -30.65
C TRP A 9 23.90 -31.20 -30.71
N LEU A 10 23.12 -30.12 -30.76
CA LEU A 10 21.66 -30.20 -30.85
C LEU A 10 21.20 -30.83 -32.18
N GLN A 11 21.89 -30.52 -33.28
CA GLN A 11 21.67 -31.18 -34.58
C GLN A 11 21.97 -32.67 -34.52
N GLU A 12 23.08 -33.09 -33.90
CA GLU A 12 23.43 -34.50 -33.71
C GLU A 12 22.38 -35.22 -32.84
N GLN A 13 21.89 -34.59 -31.77
CA GLN A 13 20.82 -35.15 -30.94
C GLN A 13 19.54 -35.38 -31.73
N ILE A 14 19.11 -34.40 -32.53
CA ILE A 14 17.92 -34.51 -33.39
C ILE A 14 18.12 -35.59 -34.47
N GLN A 15 19.26 -35.56 -35.17
CA GLN A 15 19.55 -36.51 -36.25
C GLN A 15 19.71 -37.95 -35.74
N SER A 16 20.26 -38.15 -34.53
CA SER A 16 20.40 -39.50 -33.94
C SER A 16 19.06 -40.23 -33.78
N VAL A 17 17.97 -39.48 -33.65
CA VAL A 17 16.60 -40.00 -33.57
C VAL A 17 15.98 -40.10 -34.96
N LEU A 18 16.05 -39.02 -35.74
CA LEU A 18 15.33 -38.91 -37.02
C LEU A 18 15.95 -39.73 -38.17
N SER A 19 17.24 -40.09 -38.07
CA SER A 19 17.93 -40.91 -39.08
C SER A 19 17.66 -42.42 -38.97
N LYS A 20 16.94 -42.87 -37.92
CA LYS A 20 16.59 -44.28 -37.73
C LYS A 20 15.59 -44.72 -38.78
N THR A 21 15.89 -45.80 -39.50
CA THR A 21 14.95 -46.42 -40.45
C THR A 21 13.87 -47.16 -39.66
N ALA A 22 12.71 -46.53 -39.50
CA ALA A 22 11.55 -47.10 -38.81
C ALA A 22 10.27 -46.85 -39.64
N GLU A 23 9.32 -47.79 -39.55
CA GLU A 23 7.97 -47.62 -40.07
C GLU A 23 6.98 -47.61 -38.90
N PRO A 24 6.24 -46.51 -38.68
CA PRO A 24 6.26 -45.24 -39.42
C PRO A 24 7.55 -44.40 -39.19
N PRO A 25 7.86 -43.44 -40.07
CA PRO A 25 9.03 -42.56 -39.91
C PRO A 25 9.08 -41.89 -38.53
N PRO A 26 10.25 -41.87 -37.87
CA PRO A 26 10.37 -41.36 -36.51
C PRO A 26 10.15 -39.86 -36.45
N PHE A 27 9.53 -39.36 -35.38
CA PHE A 27 9.42 -37.93 -35.12
C PHE A 27 9.72 -37.62 -33.65
N ILE A 28 10.14 -36.39 -33.38
CA ILE A 28 10.40 -35.89 -32.03
C ILE A 28 9.24 -34.99 -31.62
N LEU A 29 8.66 -35.24 -30.45
CA LEU A 29 7.73 -34.31 -29.81
C LEU A 29 8.49 -33.59 -28.69
N TRP A 30 8.72 -32.29 -28.88
CA TRP A 30 9.46 -31.42 -27.97
C TRP A 30 8.50 -30.59 -27.12
N CYS A 31 8.39 -30.94 -25.85
CA CYS A 31 7.57 -30.25 -24.85
C CYS A 31 8.39 -29.17 -24.17
N ASP A 32 7.94 -27.92 -24.27
CA ASP A 32 8.66 -26.72 -23.82
C ASP A 32 7.76 -25.80 -22.99
N PRO A 33 7.33 -26.21 -21.78
CA PRO A 33 6.49 -25.38 -20.92
C PRO A 33 7.18 -24.07 -20.48
N ALA A 34 8.51 -24.03 -20.50
CA ALA A 34 9.32 -22.87 -20.11
C ALA A 34 9.64 -21.91 -21.28
N TRP A 35 9.25 -22.25 -22.52
CA TRP A 35 9.53 -21.47 -23.74
C TRP A 35 11.03 -21.22 -23.99
N GLU A 36 11.87 -22.19 -23.62
CA GLU A 36 13.33 -22.10 -23.75
C GLU A 36 13.83 -22.59 -25.12
N TRP A 37 13.04 -23.39 -25.84
CA TRP A 37 13.51 -24.16 -26.99
C TRP A 37 13.03 -23.68 -28.35
N GLU A 38 11.93 -22.90 -28.42
CA GLU A 38 11.33 -22.48 -29.69
C GLU A 38 12.37 -21.87 -30.66
N GLU A 39 13.12 -20.86 -30.17
CA GLU A 39 14.09 -20.13 -30.99
C GLU A 39 15.33 -20.97 -31.32
N LEU A 40 15.82 -21.77 -30.36
CA LEU A 40 16.95 -22.68 -30.56
C LEU A 40 16.63 -23.71 -31.64
N LEU A 41 15.46 -24.35 -31.58
CA LEU A 41 15.02 -25.33 -32.57
C LEU A 41 14.87 -24.73 -33.96
N ARG A 42 14.30 -23.51 -34.07
CA ARG A 42 14.20 -22.79 -35.36
C ARG A 42 15.56 -22.54 -35.99
N LYS A 43 16.58 -22.16 -35.20
CA LYS A 43 17.95 -21.95 -35.70
C LYS A 43 18.67 -23.26 -36.04
N THR A 44 18.23 -24.38 -35.46
CA THR A 44 18.88 -25.70 -35.58
C THR A 44 18.37 -26.49 -36.76
N CYS A 45 17.04 -26.57 -36.93
CA CYS A 45 16.41 -27.48 -37.88
C CYS A 45 16.59 -27.04 -39.35
N GLY A 46 16.69 -25.72 -39.60
CA GLY A 46 17.03 -25.17 -40.92
C GLY A 46 16.18 -25.77 -42.07
N GLU A 47 16.80 -26.03 -43.22
CA GLU A 47 16.16 -26.74 -44.35
C GLU A 47 16.30 -28.27 -44.29
N ALA A 48 17.13 -28.80 -43.39
CA ALA A 48 17.48 -30.21 -43.34
C ALA A 48 16.50 -31.07 -42.54
N VAL A 49 15.81 -30.47 -41.56
CA VAL A 49 14.83 -31.14 -40.70
C VAL A 49 13.56 -30.31 -40.65
N GLU A 50 12.41 -30.93 -40.91
CA GLU A 50 11.12 -30.25 -40.82
C GLU A 50 10.77 -29.92 -39.36
N LEU A 51 10.54 -28.63 -39.06
CA LEU A 51 10.13 -28.14 -37.74
C LEU A 51 8.70 -27.59 -37.79
N TRP A 52 7.84 -28.12 -36.93
CA TRP A 52 6.52 -27.54 -36.65
C TRP A 52 6.56 -26.83 -35.30
N ALA A 53 6.46 -25.50 -35.32
CA ALA A 53 6.47 -24.66 -34.12
C ALA A 53 5.30 -23.64 -34.16
N ASP A 54 4.12 -24.13 -34.51
CA ASP A 54 2.91 -23.30 -34.58
C ASP A 54 2.37 -23.07 -33.16
N LYS A 55 2.03 -21.82 -32.83
CA LYS A 55 1.49 -21.42 -31.50
C LYS A 55 -0.01 -21.73 -31.35
N GLY A 56 -0.53 -22.65 -32.16
CA GLY A 56 -1.95 -23.01 -32.20
C GLY A 56 -2.35 -24.03 -31.13
N HIS A 57 -3.65 -24.18 -30.91
CA HIS A 57 -4.18 -25.18 -29.99
C HIS A 57 -3.83 -26.62 -30.45
N GLU A 58 -3.63 -27.54 -29.49
CA GLU A 58 -3.21 -28.94 -29.71
C GLU A 58 -4.10 -29.70 -30.72
N LEU A 59 -5.39 -29.36 -30.80
CA LEU A 59 -6.35 -29.91 -31.79
C LEU A 59 -5.97 -29.58 -33.24
N LEU A 60 -5.45 -28.37 -33.51
CA LEU A 60 -5.01 -27.98 -34.85
C LEU A 60 -3.77 -28.78 -35.24
N LEU A 61 -2.86 -28.96 -34.29
CA LEU A 61 -1.66 -29.77 -34.46
C LEU A 61 -2.02 -31.23 -34.78
N ARG A 62 -2.97 -31.82 -34.03
CA ARG A 62 -3.49 -33.18 -34.31
C ARG A 62 -4.11 -33.29 -35.70
N HIS A 63 -4.96 -32.34 -36.07
CA HIS A 63 -5.62 -32.33 -37.37
C HIS A 63 -4.60 -32.26 -38.52
N ARG A 64 -3.58 -31.41 -38.37
CA ARG A 64 -2.47 -31.28 -39.32
C ARG A 64 -1.67 -32.59 -39.43
N PHE A 65 -1.31 -33.19 -38.31
CA PHE A 65 -0.51 -34.42 -38.25
C PHE A 65 -1.21 -35.63 -38.87
N MET A 66 -2.54 -35.69 -38.81
CA MET A 66 -3.33 -36.76 -39.45
C MET A 66 -3.47 -36.60 -40.98
N ARG A 67 -3.34 -35.37 -41.50
CA ARG A 67 -3.55 -35.07 -42.92
C ARG A 67 -2.27 -35.05 -43.74
N GLU A 68 -1.17 -34.61 -43.13
CA GLU A 68 0.11 -34.52 -43.81
C GLU A 68 0.83 -35.88 -43.86
N GLU A 69 1.64 -36.07 -44.89
CA GLU A 69 2.45 -37.29 -45.04
C GLU A 69 3.42 -37.46 -43.86
N ARG A 70 3.55 -38.69 -43.36
CA ARG A 70 4.48 -39.01 -42.27
C ARG A 70 5.91 -38.93 -42.76
N ARG A 71 6.67 -37.99 -42.22
CA ARG A 71 8.10 -37.77 -42.51
C ARG A 71 8.86 -37.45 -41.23
N PRO A 72 10.18 -37.67 -41.18
CA PRO A 72 10.97 -37.30 -40.02
C PRO A 72 10.90 -35.80 -39.73
N ARG A 73 10.42 -35.45 -38.53
CA ARG A 73 10.19 -34.05 -38.13
C ARG A 73 10.32 -33.83 -36.63
N VAL A 74 10.53 -32.57 -36.27
CA VAL A 74 10.45 -32.08 -34.89
C VAL A 74 9.15 -31.30 -34.74
N ILE A 75 8.36 -31.65 -33.73
CA ILE A 75 7.12 -30.97 -33.37
C ILE A 75 7.35 -30.31 -32.02
N TRP A 76 7.31 -28.99 -31.97
CA TRP A 76 7.45 -28.20 -30.75
C TRP A 76 6.06 -27.80 -30.22
N THR A 77 5.88 -27.90 -28.90
CA THR A 77 4.67 -27.47 -28.20
C THR A 77 5.00 -26.78 -26.87
N PRO A 78 4.31 -25.68 -26.50
CA PRO A 78 4.55 -24.96 -25.25
C PRO A 78 3.91 -25.65 -24.01
N ILE A 79 3.55 -26.92 -24.11
CA ILE A 79 2.82 -27.68 -23.10
C ILE A 79 3.76 -28.77 -22.55
N GLY A 80 3.75 -28.99 -21.23
CA GLY A 80 4.52 -30.07 -20.59
C GLY A 80 3.99 -31.46 -20.94
N LYS A 81 4.80 -32.50 -20.79
CA LYS A 81 4.40 -33.90 -21.11
C LYS A 81 3.14 -34.32 -20.37
N GLY A 82 3.05 -33.96 -19.09
CA GLY A 82 1.94 -34.34 -18.21
C GLY A 82 0.59 -33.75 -18.66
N ASP A 83 0.63 -32.61 -19.33
CA ASP A 83 -0.53 -31.80 -19.70
C ASP A 83 -0.98 -31.99 -21.16
N LEU A 84 -0.27 -32.84 -21.92
CA LEU A 84 -0.71 -33.24 -23.26
C LEU A 84 -2.08 -33.94 -23.18
N CYS A 85 -3.05 -33.48 -23.96
CA CYS A 85 -4.41 -34.00 -23.93
C CYS A 85 -4.78 -34.64 -25.27
N TYR A 86 -4.87 -33.83 -26.33
CA TYR A 86 -5.40 -34.25 -27.63
C TYR A 86 -4.38 -34.96 -28.52
N PHE A 87 -3.10 -34.60 -28.43
CA PHE A 87 -1.97 -35.14 -29.19
C PHE A 87 -1.26 -36.28 -28.46
N LYS A 88 -1.61 -36.51 -27.18
CA LYS A 88 -1.12 -37.63 -26.35
C LYS A 88 -1.28 -39.00 -27.00
N VAL A 89 -2.28 -39.16 -27.88
CA VAL A 89 -2.50 -40.41 -28.63
C VAL A 89 -1.29 -40.85 -29.47
N PHE A 90 -0.38 -39.92 -29.84
CA PHE A 90 0.83 -40.22 -30.61
C PHE A 90 2.09 -40.35 -29.74
N GLU A 91 1.98 -40.28 -28.41
CA GLU A 91 3.13 -40.36 -27.49
C GLU A 91 3.90 -41.68 -27.66
N GLY A 92 3.20 -42.79 -27.96
CA GLY A 92 3.82 -44.10 -28.19
C GLY A 92 4.57 -44.22 -29.53
N GLU A 93 4.30 -43.34 -30.50
CA GLU A 93 5.00 -43.27 -31.79
C GLU A 93 6.14 -42.25 -31.76
N ALA A 94 6.12 -41.31 -30.81
CA ALA A 94 7.05 -40.20 -30.71
C ALA A 94 8.28 -40.54 -29.87
N THR A 95 9.43 -39.97 -30.24
CA THR A 95 10.49 -39.77 -29.24
C THR A 95 10.21 -38.46 -28.51
N LEU A 96 9.68 -38.57 -27.29
CA LEU A 96 9.35 -37.41 -26.48
C LEU A 96 10.60 -36.79 -25.83
N ARG A 97 10.71 -35.47 -25.90
CA ARG A 97 11.75 -34.68 -25.23
C ARG A 97 11.10 -33.58 -24.38
N GLU A 98 11.31 -33.64 -23.08
CA GLU A 98 11.06 -32.56 -22.13
C GLU A 98 12.33 -32.44 -21.28
N ILE A 99 13.20 -31.51 -21.65
CA ILE A 99 14.49 -31.26 -20.99
C ILE A 99 14.62 -29.75 -20.82
N SER A 100 15.08 -29.30 -19.66
CA SER A 100 15.37 -27.88 -19.48
C SER A 100 16.61 -27.48 -20.27
N LEU A 101 16.72 -26.21 -20.66
CA LEU A 101 17.94 -25.70 -21.30
C LEU A 101 19.18 -25.91 -20.42
N LEU A 102 19.01 -25.83 -19.10
CA LEU A 102 20.07 -26.05 -18.12
C LEU A 102 20.58 -27.49 -18.11
N GLU A 103 19.70 -28.47 -18.15
CA GLU A 103 20.08 -29.88 -18.27
C GLU A 103 20.76 -30.16 -19.60
N ALA A 104 20.25 -29.62 -20.71
CA ALA A 104 20.85 -29.83 -22.02
C ALA A 104 22.25 -29.21 -22.15
N LEU A 105 22.49 -28.04 -21.53
CA LEU A 105 23.83 -27.45 -21.50
C LEU A 105 24.80 -28.26 -20.64
N ARG A 106 24.33 -28.92 -19.58
CA ARG A 106 25.14 -29.88 -18.81
C ARG A 106 25.49 -31.11 -19.63
N GLU A 107 24.54 -31.65 -20.38
CA GLU A 107 24.78 -32.78 -21.30
C GLU A 107 25.76 -32.40 -22.43
N PHE A 108 25.73 -31.15 -22.90
CA PHE A 108 26.71 -30.62 -23.85
C PHE A 108 28.12 -30.48 -23.27
N GLY A 109 28.25 -30.36 -21.94
CA GLY A 109 29.53 -30.30 -21.23
C GLY A 109 29.82 -28.96 -20.54
N VAL A 110 28.82 -28.08 -20.38
CA VAL A 110 28.97 -26.80 -19.68
C VAL A 110 28.93 -27.01 -18.16
N GLU A 111 29.96 -26.55 -17.47
CA GLU A 111 30.03 -26.63 -16.00
C GLU A 111 29.16 -25.55 -15.34
N ILE A 112 27.96 -25.95 -14.88
CA ILE A 112 27.02 -25.10 -14.10
C ILE A 112 26.83 -25.74 -12.73
N THR A 113 27.32 -25.11 -11.66
CA THR A 113 27.18 -25.63 -10.29
C THR A 113 25.76 -25.41 -9.74
N ARG A 114 25.33 -26.21 -8.74
CA ARG A 114 24.01 -26.07 -8.11
C ARG A 114 23.76 -24.67 -7.51
N ALA A 115 24.80 -24.05 -6.95
CA ALA A 115 24.70 -22.71 -6.37
C ALA A 115 24.44 -21.61 -7.42
N GLN A 116 24.74 -21.89 -8.70
CA GLN A 116 24.56 -20.95 -9.81
C GLN A 116 23.23 -21.19 -10.55
N GLU A 117 22.52 -22.30 -10.30
CA GLU A 117 21.31 -22.64 -11.05
C GLU A 117 20.25 -21.53 -10.99
N ASP A 118 19.95 -21.06 -9.78
CA ASP A 118 18.92 -20.02 -9.56
C ASP A 118 19.33 -18.66 -10.13
N GLU A 119 20.63 -18.34 -10.13
CA GLU A 119 21.15 -17.07 -10.65
C GLU A 119 21.20 -17.04 -12.18
N VAL A 120 21.41 -18.19 -12.82
CA VAL A 120 21.59 -18.29 -14.27
C VAL A 120 20.27 -18.57 -15.01
N LYS A 121 19.28 -19.19 -14.35
CA LYS A 121 18.06 -19.69 -14.98
C LYS A 121 17.30 -18.66 -15.82
N GLU A 122 17.12 -17.44 -15.32
CA GLU A 122 16.39 -16.38 -16.05
C GLU A 122 17.12 -15.91 -17.32
N ASP A 123 18.44 -16.08 -17.34
CA ASP A 123 19.38 -15.47 -18.28
C ASP A 123 19.95 -16.49 -19.28
N LEU A 124 19.70 -17.77 -19.03
CA LEU A 124 20.36 -18.88 -19.71
C LEU A 124 20.02 -18.94 -21.20
N LEU A 125 18.77 -18.67 -21.56
CA LEU A 125 18.34 -18.62 -22.96
C LEU A 125 19.03 -17.49 -23.73
N ALA A 126 19.20 -16.32 -23.10
CA ALA A 126 19.94 -15.20 -23.67
C ALA A 126 21.39 -15.59 -23.90
N TYR A 127 22.03 -16.22 -22.92
CA TYR A 127 23.42 -16.67 -23.06
C TYR A 127 23.57 -17.75 -24.13
N ALA A 128 22.72 -18.78 -24.12
CA ALA A 128 22.84 -19.94 -24.99
C ALA A 128 22.69 -19.59 -26.47
N LEU A 129 21.73 -18.73 -26.80
CA LEU A 129 21.50 -18.28 -28.17
C LEU A 129 22.59 -17.30 -28.67
N ALA A 130 23.32 -16.62 -27.77
CA ALA A 130 24.44 -15.75 -28.15
C ALA A 130 25.70 -16.55 -28.49
N LYS A 131 25.96 -17.63 -27.76
CA LYS A 131 27.08 -18.55 -27.98
C LYS A 131 26.73 -19.77 -28.83
N PHE A 132 25.57 -19.75 -29.49
CA PHE A 132 24.97 -20.95 -30.08
C PHE A 132 25.87 -21.65 -31.12
N ASP A 133 26.53 -20.84 -31.96
CA ASP A 133 27.47 -21.28 -32.98
C ASP A 133 28.93 -21.32 -32.48
N GLU A 134 29.19 -20.99 -31.20
CA GLU A 134 30.54 -21.05 -30.62
C GLU A 134 30.91 -22.47 -30.15
N PRO A 135 32.17 -22.90 -30.32
CA PRO A 135 32.62 -24.23 -29.90
C PRO A 135 32.68 -24.37 -28.38
N LEU A 136 32.53 -25.59 -27.86
CA LEU A 136 32.52 -25.90 -26.42
C LEU A 136 33.70 -25.28 -25.65
N SER A 137 34.90 -25.17 -26.24
CA SER A 137 36.04 -24.49 -25.61
C SER A 137 35.82 -23.02 -25.23
N ARG A 138 34.85 -22.33 -25.85
CA ARG A 138 34.42 -20.96 -25.50
C ARG A 138 33.29 -20.90 -24.48
N TRP A 139 32.70 -22.05 -24.17
CA TRP A 139 31.79 -22.25 -23.05
C TRP A 139 32.62 -22.54 -21.79
N LYS A 140 33.16 -21.50 -21.15
CA LYS A 140 33.77 -21.61 -19.81
C LYS A 140 32.68 -21.82 -18.75
N LYS A 141 33.06 -22.10 -17.49
CA LYS A 141 32.18 -21.99 -16.31
C LYS A 141 31.35 -20.73 -16.44
N ILE A 142 30.02 -20.86 -16.50
CA ILE A 142 29.13 -19.71 -16.53
C ILE A 142 29.32 -18.99 -15.20
N THR A 143 29.97 -17.83 -15.22
CA THR A 143 30.03 -16.95 -14.06
C THR A 143 28.83 -16.00 -14.11
N PRO A 144 28.20 -15.70 -12.96
CA PRO A 144 27.10 -14.72 -12.90
C PRO A 144 27.49 -13.36 -13.52
N ASP A 145 28.77 -13.00 -13.46
CA ASP A 145 29.33 -11.78 -14.06
C ASP A 145 29.26 -11.73 -15.61
N GLU A 146 29.14 -12.88 -16.28
CA GLU A 146 28.95 -12.94 -17.75
C GLU A 146 27.49 -12.68 -18.16
N LEU A 147 26.54 -12.78 -17.23
CA LEU A 147 25.11 -12.64 -17.48
C LEU A 147 24.65 -11.20 -17.25
N ILE A 148 23.57 -10.81 -17.90
CA ILE A 148 23.01 -9.46 -17.75
C ILE A 148 21.70 -9.62 -17.01
N SER A 149 21.78 -9.58 -15.68
CA SER A 149 20.59 -9.72 -14.84
C SER A 149 19.57 -8.60 -15.06
N THR A 150 18.32 -8.88 -14.72
CA THR A 150 17.23 -7.89 -14.70
C THR A 150 17.59 -6.66 -13.85
N GLY A 151 18.25 -6.85 -12.70
CA GLY A 151 18.77 -5.76 -11.87
C GLY A 151 19.87 -4.92 -12.56
N THR A 152 20.67 -5.54 -13.42
CA THR A 152 21.67 -4.82 -14.24
C THR A 152 20.99 -3.94 -15.29
N ILE A 153 19.95 -4.46 -15.96
CA ILE A 153 19.15 -3.67 -16.92
C ILE A 153 18.49 -2.49 -16.21
N LEU A 154 17.89 -2.74 -15.04
CA LEU A 154 17.27 -1.70 -14.23
C LEU A 154 18.28 -0.61 -13.85
N SER A 155 19.47 -1.01 -13.40
CA SER A 155 20.55 -0.08 -13.05
C SER A 155 20.99 0.76 -14.25
N VAL A 156 21.12 0.15 -15.44
CA VAL A 156 21.47 0.86 -16.68
C VAL A 156 20.38 1.84 -17.09
N LEU A 157 19.10 1.48 -16.93
CA LEU A 157 17.97 2.37 -17.19
C LEU A 157 17.96 3.55 -16.21
N ALA A 158 18.25 3.31 -14.94
CA ALA A 158 18.20 4.32 -13.89
C ALA A 158 19.43 5.27 -13.87
N ASP A 159 20.56 4.89 -14.46
CA ASP A 159 21.80 5.68 -14.50
C ASP A 159 21.75 6.84 -15.54
N VAL A 160 20.83 7.78 -15.37
CA VAL A 160 20.69 8.99 -16.21
C VAL A 160 21.99 9.79 -16.27
N GLY A 161 22.38 10.25 -17.46
CA GLY A 161 23.59 11.04 -17.68
C GLY A 161 24.90 10.23 -17.68
N LYS A 162 24.84 8.91 -17.46
CA LYS A 162 26.01 8.02 -17.54
C LYS A 162 26.04 7.23 -18.84
N PRO A 163 27.22 6.99 -19.43
CA PRO A 163 27.38 6.05 -20.53
C PRO A 163 26.91 4.64 -20.17
N ILE A 164 26.33 3.90 -21.13
CA ILE A 164 26.02 2.47 -20.95
C ILE A 164 27.30 1.66 -20.68
N ALA A 165 28.44 2.13 -21.20
CA ALA A 165 29.76 1.50 -21.04
C ALA A 165 30.22 1.38 -19.57
N ASP A 166 29.71 2.22 -18.66
CA ASP A 166 30.08 2.19 -17.24
C ASP A 166 29.58 0.92 -16.54
N ARG A 167 28.51 0.31 -17.07
CA ARG A 167 27.88 -0.89 -16.51
C ARG A 167 28.01 -2.10 -17.44
N ILE A 168 28.08 -1.87 -18.75
CA ILE A 168 28.12 -2.91 -19.77
C ILE A 168 29.44 -2.79 -20.55
N SER A 169 30.35 -3.72 -20.28
CA SER A 169 31.61 -3.85 -21.01
C SER A 169 31.39 -4.02 -22.53
N PRO A 170 32.34 -3.60 -23.40
CA PRO A 170 32.23 -3.72 -24.85
C PRO A 170 31.88 -5.13 -25.35
N GLU A 171 32.45 -6.15 -24.72
CA GLU A 171 32.24 -7.56 -25.04
C GLU A 171 30.80 -8.01 -24.78
N ARG A 172 30.14 -7.43 -23.78
CA ARG A 172 28.76 -7.76 -23.36
C ARG A 172 27.67 -6.94 -24.05
N ARG A 173 28.02 -5.98 -24.91
CA ARG A 173 27.04 -5.09 -25.58
C ARG A 173 26.05 -5.82 -26.48
N HIS A 174 26.50 -6.87 -27.17
CA HIS A 174 25.64 -7.66 -28.06
C HIS A 174 24.57 -8.41 -27.27
N LEU A 175 24.96 -9.01 -26.13
CA LEU A 175 24.07 -9.69 -25.20
C LEU A 175 23.07 -8.69 -24.57
N PHE A 176 23.56 -7.51 -24.17
CA PHE A 176 22.73 -6.44 -23.61
C PHE A 176 21.65 -6.00 -24.59
N LYS A 177 22.07 -5.66 -25.82
CA LYS A 177 21.17 -5.24 -26.89
C LYS A 177 20.10 -6.28 -27.14
N ARG A 178 20.49 -7.55 -27.31
CA ARG A 178 19.53 -8.62 -27.56
C ARG A 178 18.55 -8.75 -26.40
N ARG A 179 19.02 -8.78 -25.16
CA ARG A 179 18.17 -8.97 -23.99
C ARG A 179 17.13 -7.85 -23.87
N VAL A 180 17.57 -6.60 -23.98
CA VAL A 180 16.69 -5.42 -23.99
C VAL A 180 15.61 -5.54 -25.08
N THR A 181 15.98 -5.96 -26.30
CA THR A 181 15.03 -6.04 -27.42
C THR A 181 14.14 -7.28 -27.42
N ALA A 182 14.69 -8.47 -27.22
CA ALA A 182 13.98 -9.75 -27.36
C ALA A 182 13.24 -10.12 -26.08
N ASP A 183 13.90 -10.01 -24.93
CA ASP A 183 13.37 -10.49 -23.66
C ASP A 183 12.44 -9.47 -23.00
N PHE A 184 12.60 -8.18 -23.29
CA PHE A 184 11.78 -7.10 -22.72
C PHE A 184 10.99 -6.30 -23.77
N GLY A 185 11.26 -6.48 -25.07
CA GLY A 185 10.54 -5.73 -26.12
C GLY A 185 10.92 -4.24 -26.22
N PHE A 186 12.04 -3.82 -25.63
CA PHE A 186 12.49 -2.43 -25.64
C PHE A 186 13.13 -2.02 -26.97
N PRO A 187 13.22 -0.71 -27.29
CA PRO A 187 14.00 -0.25 -28.43
C PRO A 187 15.49 -0.62 -28.27
N PRO A 188 16.22 -0.80 -29.40
CA PRO A 188 17.65 -1.09 -29.34
C PRO A 188 18.42 0.05 -28.65
N PRO A 189 19.40 -0.26 -27.78
CA PRO A 189 20.19 0.74 -27.07
C PRO A 189 20.99 1.62 -28.02
N ASP A 190 20.85 2.93 -27.83
CA ASP A 190 21.68 3.95 -28.49
C ASP A 190 22.91 4.22 -27.62
N LEU A 191 24.10 3.93 -28.16
CA LEU A 191 25.37 4.14 -27.47
C LEU A 191 25.87 5.59 -27.60
N GLY A 192 25.39 6.34 -28.59
CA GLY A 192 25.73 7.74 -28.82
C GLY A 192 24.87 8.68 -27.99
N ASP A 193 23.59 8.31 -27.78
CA ASP A 193 22.67 9.02 -26.89
C ASP A 193 21.90 8.05 -25.95
N PRO A 194 22.56 7.58 -24.88
CA PRO A 194 21.94 6.68 -23.90
C PRO A 194 20.68 7.24 -23.23
N ASP A 195 20.60 8.55 -23.01
CA ASP A 195 19.48 9.16 -22.29
C ASP A 195 18.22 9.19 -23.15
N THR A 196 18.33 9.49 -24.44
CA THR A 196 17.19 9.37 -25.36
C THR A 196 16.68 7.93 -25.43
N TRP A 197 17.57 6.93 -25.43
CA TRP A 197 17.17 5.53 -25.36
C TRP A 197 16.44 5.19 -24.04
N ARG A 198 16.94 5.65 -22.89
CA ARG A 198 16.30 5.46 -21.57
C ARG A 198 14.89 6.06 -21.56
N ILE A 199 14.73 7.30 -22.02
CA ILE A 199 13.44 7.99 -22.05
C ILE A 199 12.44 7.23 -22.94
N ARG A 200 12.86 6.80 -24.14
CA ARG A 200 11.99 6.01 -25.04
C ARG A 200 11.63 4.64 -24.46
N THR A 201 12.56 4.00 -23.76
CA THR A 201 12.32 2.71 -23.10
C THR A 201 11.31 2.85 -21.96
N VAL A 202 11.47 3.86 -21.12
CA VAL A 202 10.50 4.15 -20.05
C VAL A 202 9.16 4.56 -20.66
N ALA A 203 9.12 5.34 -21.74
CA ALA A 203 7.87 5.66 -22.42
C ALA A 203 7.13 4.41 -22.92
N ARG A 204 7.86 3.44 -23.47
CA ARG A 204 7.31 2.14 -23.87
C ARG A 204 6.78 1.33 -22.68
N LEU A 205 7.46 1.38 -21.53
CA LEU A 205 6.98 0.77 -20.28
C LEU A 205 5.67 1.41 -19.80
N LEU A 206 5.63 2.74 -19.70
CA LEU A 206 4.46 3.48 -19.24
C LEU A 206 3.24 3.28 -20.14
N ALA A 207 3.43 3.31 -21.47
CA ALA A 207 2.36 3.07 -22.42
C ALA A 207 1.84 1.62 -22.35
N THR A 208 2.73 0.64 -22.13
CA THR A 208 2.35 -0.76 -21.97
C THR A 208 1.58 -0.99 -20.67
N ASP A 209 2.02 -0.39 -19.56
CA ASP A 209 1.31 -0.45 -18.27
C ASP A 209 -0.11 0.14 -18.38
N ALA A 210 -0.23 1.32 -18.98
CA ALA A 210 -1.52 1.97 -19.20
C ALA A 210 -2.44 1.13 -20.11
N ALA A 211 -1.95 0.59 -21.22
CA ALA A 211 -2.74 -0.23 -22.13
C ALA A 211 -3.31 -1.47 -21.44
N VAL A 212 -2.51 -2.14 -20.60
CA VAL A 212 -2.92 -3.33 -19.84
C VAL A 212 -3.97 -2.97 -18.79
N LYS A 213 -3.72 -1.95 -17.96
CA LYS A 213 -4.62 -1.58 -16.85
C LYS A 213 -5.94 -0.97 -17.33
N LEU A 214 -5.92 -0.26 -18.45
CA LEU A 214 -7.13 0.33 -19.05
C LEU A 214 -7.94 -0.67 -19.89
N GLY A 215 -7.46 -1.90 -20.07
CA GLY A 215 -8.13 -2.91 -20.89
C GLY A 215 -8.23 -2.54 -22.38
N GLN A 216 -7.42 -1.59 -22.84
CA GLN A 216 -7.40 -1.13 -24.23
C GLN A 216 -6.32 -1.89 -25.02
N GLU A 217 -6.62 -3.13 -25.40
CA GLU A 217 -5.75 -3.91 -26.29
C GLU A 217 -5.92 -3.54 -27.78
N THR A 218 -6.98 -2.78 -28.12
CA THR A 218 -7.49 -2.62 -29.50
C THR A 218 -7.61 -1.17 -30.00
N TYR A 219 -6.75 -0.24 -29.55
CA TYR A 219 -6.40 0.94 -30.37
C TYR A 219 -4.99 0.74 -30.93
N PRO A 220 -4.78 0.93 -32.23
CA PRO A 220 -3.91 0.09 -33.05
C PRO A 220 -2.45 0.32 -32.71
N THR A 221 -1.69 -0.76 -32.52
CA THR A 221 -0.27 -0.86 -32.91
C THR A 221 0.54 0.43 -32.75
N SER A 222 0.50 1.07 -31.58
CA SER A 222 1.45 2.14 -31.33
C SER A 222 2.81 1.48 -31.14
N ASP A 223 3.86 2.02 -31.75
CA ASP A 223 5.24 1.57 -31.55
C ASP A 223 5.66 1.57 -30.06
N TRP A 224 4.87 2.23 -29.21
CA TRP A 224 5.04 2.36 -27.77
C TRP A 224 4.49 1.21 -26.94
N VAL A 225 3.63 0.33 -27.46
CA VAL A 225 3.08 -0.79 -26.67
C VAL A 225 3.84 -2.08 -26.97
N ILE A 226 4.24 -2.81 -25.93
CA ILE A 226 4.84 -4.15 -26.09
C ILE A 226 3.71 -5.15 -26.37
N PRO A 227 3.78 -5.95 -27.46
CA PRO A 227 2.76 -6.95 -27.78
C PRO A 227 2.56 -7.99 -26.66
N PRO A 228 1.40 -8.66 -26.58
CA PRO A 228 1.17 -9.71 -25.58
C PRO A 228 2.21 -10.84 -25.71
N GLY A 229 2.76 -11.27 -24.57
CA GLY A 229 3.77 -12.34 -24.52
C GLY A 229 4.69 -12.22 -23.30
N ASN A 230 5.69 -13.11 -23.23
CA ASN A 230 6.66 -13.13 -22.12
C ASN A 230 7.44 -11.83 -21.98
N SER A 231 7.76 -11.16 -23.10
CA SER A 231 8.49 -9.89 -23.07
C SER A 231 7.70 -8.78 -22.38
N ARG A 232 6.37 -8.73 -22.59
CA ARG A 232 5.47 -7.81 -21.87
C ARG A 232 5.46 -8.12 -20.38
N LYS A 233 5.32 -9.39 -20.01
CA LYS A 233 5.28 -9.82 -18.59
C LYS A 233 6.57 -9.40 -17.86
N ARG A 234 7.73 -9.73 -18.43
CA ARG A 234 9.05 -9.37 -17.87
C ARG A 234 9.24 -7.86 -17.77
N ALA A 235 8.78 -7.10 -18.76
CA ALA A 235 8.85 -5.64 -18.74
C ALA A 235 8.00 -5.01 -17.62
N LEU A 236 6.79 -5.51 -17.38
CA LEU A 236 5.94 -5.04 -16.29
C LEU A 236 6.44 -5.48 -14.91
N GLU A 237 7.01 -6.68 -14.80
CA GLU A 237 7.70 -7.13 -13.58
C GLU A 237 8.91 -6.23 -13.23
N LEU A 238 9.72 -5.86 -14.24
CA LEU A 238 10.81 -4.90 -14.09
C LEU A 238 10.31 -3.53 -13.61
N LEU A 239 9.19 -3.04 -14.17
CA LEU A 239 8.59 -1.78 -13.75
C LEU A 239 8.10 -1.83 -12.29
N GLY A 240 7.41 -2.90 -11.91
CA GLY A 240 6.96 -3.11 -10.52
C GLY A 240 8.13 -3.27 -9.53
N GLN A 241 9.25 -3.86 -9.96
CA GLN A 241 10.48 -3.87 -9.16
C GLN A 241 11.03 -2.45 -8.98
N TRP A 242 11.06 -1.65 -10.05
CA TRP A 242 11.57 -0.27 -9.99
C TRP A 242 10.74 0.61 -9.03
N GLN A 243 9.41 0.50 -9.07
CA GLN A 243 8.51 1.27 -8.22
C GLN A 243 8.58 0.91 -6.73
N ARG A 244 9.21 -0.21 -6.37
CA ARG A 244 9.40 -0.66 -4.97
C ARG A 244 10.83 -0.48 -4.45
N ASP A 245 11.80 -0.23 -5.32
CA ASP A 245 13.19 -0.03 -4.92
C ASP A 245 13.42 1.41 -4.43
N LEU A 246 13.45 1.59 -3.11
CA LEU A 246 13.65 2.88 -2.43
C LEU A 246 14.88 3.66 -2.92
N GLN A 247 15.94 2.98 -3.35
CA GLN A 247 17.16 3.65 -3.85
C GLN A 247 16.99 4.22 -5.25
N LEU A 248 16.09 3.63 -6.05
CA LEU A 248 15.88 3.96 -7.45
C LEU A 248 14.64 4.82 -7.71
N LEU A 249 13.76 5.04 -6.72
CA LEU A 249 12.53 5.86 -6.86
C LEU A 249 12.79 7.26 -7.43
N PRO A 250 13.77 8.06 -6.95
CA PRO A 250 13.98 9.41 -7.47
C PRO A 250 14.38 9.42 -8.95
N ARG A 251 15.08 8.35 -9.38
CA ARG A 251 15.53 8.17 -10.76
C ARG A 251 14.36 7.74 -11.66
N PHE A 252 13.48 6.88 -11.14
CA PHE A 252 12.23 6.55 -11.81
C PHE A 252 11.38 7.80 -12.02
N GLU A 253 11.09 8.57 -10.96
CA GLU A 253 10.26 9.79 -11.03
C GLU A 253 10.76 10.75 -12.11
N THR A 254 12.06 11.01 -12.13
CA THR A 254 12.71 11.89 -13.12
C THR A 254 12.54 11.37 -14.55
N LEU A 255 12.76 10.07 -14.78
CA LEU A 255 12.64 9.48 -16.12
C LEU A 255 11.20 9.35 -16.57
N ALA A 256 10.29 8.97 -15.67
CA ALA A 256 8.87 8.87 -15.95
C ALA A 256 8.30 10.23 -16.37
N GLY A 257 8.69 11.32 -15.70
CA GLY A 257 8.28 12.67 -16.11
C GLY A 257 8.75 13.06 -17.53
N LYS A 258 9.97 12.68 -17.92
CA LYS A 258 10.48 12.89 -19.29
C LYS A 258 9.80 11.99 -20.31
N ALA A 259 9.54 10.73 -19.96
CA ALA A 259 8.88 9.75 -20.80
C ALA A 259 7.41 10.11 -21.05
N ASP A 260 6.70 10.56 -20.02
CA ASP A 260 5.32 11.06 -20.09
C ASP A 260 5.19 12.25 -21.04
N ALA A 261 6.25 13.05 -21.23
CA ALA A 261 6.25 14.15 -22.19
C ALA A 261 6.16 13.66 -23.65
N LEU A 262 6.64 12.45 -23.95
CA LEU A 262 6.58 11.84 -25.27
C LEU A 262 5.23 11.16 -25.56
N LEU A 263 4.46 10.86 -24.51
CA LEU A 263 3.24 10.10 -24.61
C LEU A 263 2.01 11.00 -24.46
N ASN A 264 0.98 10.74 -25.26
CA ASN A 264 -0.34 11.34 -25.05
C ASN A 264 -1.24 10.39 -24.27
N ILE A 265 -0.84 9.97 -23.06
CA ILE A 265 -1.60 8.96 -22.27
C ILE A 265 -3.04 9.42 -21.98
N GLN A 266 -3.29 10.72 -21.94
CA GLN A 266 -4.62 11.28 -21.75
C GLN A 266 -5.62 10.81 -22.81
N SER A 267 -5.20 10.56 -24.05
CA SER A 267 -6.10 10.03 -25.07
C SER A 267 -6.46 8.55 -24.88
N PHE A 268 -5.71 7.81 -24.03
CA PHE A 268 -6.05 6.43 -23.66
C PHE A 268 -7.16 6.39 -22.60
N LEU A 269 -7.31 7.46 -21.82
CA LEU A 269 -8.38 7.60 -20.84
C LEU A 269 -9.66 7.95 -21.59
N GLY A 270 -10.39 6.93 -22.04
CA GLY A 270 -11.70 7.10 -22.65
C GLY A 270 -12.61 7.94 -21.73
N GLN A 271 -13.48 8.76 -22.33
CA GLN A 271 -14.30 9.71 -21.57
C GLN A 271 -15.36 9.04 -20.67
N ASP A 272 -15.65 7.75 -20.89
CA ASP A 272 -16.84 7.06 -20.34
C ASP A 272 -16.55 5.72 -19.63
N SER A 273 -15.39 5.51 -19.02
CA SER A 273 -15.20 4.32 -18.18
C SER A 273 -15.76 4.55 -16.77
N CYS A 274 -16.96 4.04 -16.47
CA CYS A 274 -17.51 4.02 -15.10
C CYS A 274 -16.61 3.31 -14.09
N LYS A 275 -15.65 2.50 -14.55
CA LYS A 275 -14.68 1.78 -13.72
C LYS A 275 -13.37 2.56 -13.64
N LEU A 276 -12.95 2.87 -12.43
CA LEU A 276 -11.60 3.37 -12.17
C LEU A 276 -10.62 2.23 -12.41
N ALA A 277 -9.59 2.46 -13.22
CA ALA A 277 -8.58 1.45 -13.51
C ALA A 277 -7.54 1.39 -12.38
N ASP A 278 -6.72 0.35 -12.36
CA ASP A 278 -5.65 0.21 -11.38
C ASP A 278 -4.62 1.37 -11.47
N PRO A 279 -3.87 1.66 -10.40
CA PRO A 279 -2.93 2.78 -10.35
C PRO A 279 -1.91 2.73 -11.47
N LEU A 280 -1.79 3.80 -12.26
CA LEU A 280 -0.93 3.85 -13.43
C LEU A 280 0.51 4.20 -13.05
N ALA A 281 1.48 3.63 -13.77
CA ALA A 281 2.87 4.01 -13.61
C ALA A 281 3.21 5.39 -14.22
N SER A 282 2.34 5.91 -15.09
CA SER A 282 2.46 7.24 -15.68
C SER A 282 1.88 8.31 -14.76
N TYR A 283 2.64 9.36 -14.46
CA TYR A 283 2.14 10.49 -13.66
C TYR A 283 1.04 11.24 -14.39
N ARG A 284 1.22 11.50 -15.69
CA ARG A 284 0.20 12.19 -16.50
C ARG A 284 -1.08 11.37 -16.62
N GLY A 285 -0.96 10.04 -16.76
CA GLY A 285 -2.11 9.13 -16.76
C GLY A 285 -2.83 9.15 -15.42
N GLU A 286 -2.10 8.98 -14.33
CA GLU A 286 -2.64 8.97 -12.97
C GLU A 286 -3.35 10.28 -12.62
N LYS A 287 -2.70 11.42 -12.91
CA LYS A 287 -3.27 12.75 -12.67
C LYS A 287 -4.53 12.98 -13.51
N ALA A 288 -4.58 12.47 -14.73
CA ALA A 288 -5.76 12.60 -15.57
C ALA A 288 -6.92 11.70 -15.10
N GLN A 289 -6.64 10.50 -14.58
CA GLN A 289 -7.66 9.69 -13.90
C GLN A 289 -8.24 10.43 -12.69
N PHE A 290 -7.37 11.00 -11.85
CA PHE A 290 -7.76 11.79 -10.70
C PHE A 290 -8.66 12.98 -11.07
N GLN A 291 -8.28 13.74 -12.10
CA GLN A 291 -9.08 14.87 -12.60
C GLN A 291 -10.41 14.43 -13.20
N ASN A 292 -10.45 13.30 -13.91
CA ASN A 292 -11.70 12.75 -14.43
C ASN A 292 -12.62 12.31 -13.29
N GLU A 293 -12.08 11.69 -12.24
CA GLU A 293 -12.84 11.31 -11.06
C GLU A 293 -13.46 12.53 -10.37
N ILE A 294 -12.68 13.58 -10.14
CA ILE A 294 -13.18 14.87 -9.61
C ILE A 294 -14.31 15.43 -10.48
N LYS A 295 -14.16 15.40 -11.82
CA LYS A 295 -15.21 15.89 -12.73
C LYS A 295 -16.48 15.05 -12.63
N GLN A 296 -16.38 13.75 -12.37
CA GLN A 296 -17.54 12.89 -12.14
C GLN A 296 -18.20 13.22 -10.78
N ILE A 297 -17.39 13.39 -9.73
CA ILE A 297 -17.86 13.77 -8.39
C ILE A 297 -18.66 15.08 -8.43
N LYS A 298 -18.21 16.08 -9.18
CA LYS A 298 -18.88 17.38 -9.33
C LYS A 298 -20.22 17.35 -10.08
N GLN A 299 -20.61 16.22 -10.67
CA GLN A 299 -21.91 16.09 -11.34
C GLN A 299 -23.05 15.77 -10.36
N PHE A 300 -22.73 15.43 -9.11
CA PHE A 300 -23.72 15.12 -8.09
C PHE A 300 -24.13 16.38 -7.35
N ASP A 301 -25.39 16.79 -7.49
CA ASP A 301 -25.97 17.91 -6.73
C ASP A 301 -26.54 17.46 -5.36
N ASN A 302 -26.71 16.15 -5.16
CA ASN A 302 -27.30 15.57 -3.95
C ASN A 302 -26.24 14.86 -3.10
N PHE A 303 -26.15 15.24 -1.82
CA PHE A 303 -25.22 14.64 -0.86
C PHE A 303 -25.34 13.10 -0.75
N LEU A 304 -26.54 12.52 -0.74
CA LEU A 304 -26.71 11.07 -0.61
C LEU A 304 -26.21 10.32 -1.84
N GLU A 305 -26.39 10.90 -3.03
CA GLU A 305 -25.88 10.33 -4.29
C GLU A 305 -24.37 10.43 -4.34
N LEU A 306 -23.82 11.61 -4.02
CA LEU A 306 -22.40 11.86 -3.86
C LEU A 306 -21.77 10.86 -2.87
N ALA A 307 -22.31 10.76 -1.66
CA ALA A 307 -21.79 9.90 -0.61
C ALA A 307 -21.82 8.43 -1.00
N THR A 308 -22.88 8.00 -1.68
CA THR A 308 -22.98 6.64 -2.20
C THR A 308 -21.95 6.37 -3.30
N TYR A 309 -21.71 7.33 -4.17
CA TYR A 309 -20.74 7.22 -5.24
C TYR A 309 -19.29 7.16 -4.72
N VAL A 310 -18.88 8.16 -3.92
CA VAL A 310 -17.53 8.24 -3.36
C VAL A 310 -17.28 7.08 -2.39
N GLY A 311 -18.27 6.74 -1.55
CA GLY A 311 -18.20 5.61 -0.62
C GLY A 311 -17.91 4.28 -1.32
N ARG A 312 -18.60 3.98 -2.44
CA ARG A 312 -18.37 2.75 -3.24
C ARG A 312 -16.98 2.68 -3.88
N LYS A 313 -16.32 3.82 -4.10
CA LYS A 313 -14.99 3.90 -4.72
C LYS A 313 -13.84 4.02 -3.71
N THR A 314 -14.13 4.08 -2.41
CA THR A 314 -13.13 4.26 -1.34
C THR A 314 -11.95 3.29 -1.44
N GLU A 315 -12.20 1.99 -1.64
CA GLU A 315 -11.14 0.97 -1.77
C GLU A 315 -10.24 1.24 -2.99
N HIS A 316 -10.81 1.69 -4.10
CA HIS A 316 -10.03 2.03 -5.29
C HIS A 316 -9.16 3.27 -5.01
N TYR A 317 -9.71 4.31 -4.38
CA TYR A 317 -8.93 5.48 -3.99
C TYR A 317 -7.77 5.12 -3.05
N GLN A 318 -7.99 4.17 -2.13
CA GLN A 318 -6.92 3.66 -1.25
C GLN A 318 -5.83 2.94 -2.05
N LEU A 319 -6.19 2.13 -3.05
CA LEU A 319 -5.21 1.48 -3.94
C LEU A 319 -4.36 2.52 -4.68
N HIS A 320 -4.96 3.61 -5.17
CA HIS A 320 -4.22 4.71 -5.81
C HIS A 320 -3.36 5.49 -4.81
N ALA A 321 -3.86 5.73 -3.60
CA ALA A 321 -3.11 6.39 -2.53
C ALA A 321 -1.84 5.60 -2.14
N GLN A 322 -1.92 4.26 -2.11
CA GLN A 322 -0.80 3.35 -1.87
C GLN A 322 0.08 3.11 -3.12
N GLY A 323 -0.36 3.62 -4.27
CA GLY A 323 0.40 3.56 -5.51
C GLY A 323 1.63 4.45 -5.49
N PHE A 324 2.55 4.24 -6.45
CA PHE A 324 3.81 4.99 -6.53
C PHE A 324 3.60 6.53 -6.49
N TRP A 325 2.63 7.03 -7.27
CA TRP A 325 2.33 8.46 -7.34
C TRP A 325 1.50 9.00 -6.17
N GLY A 326 0.88 8.14 -5.37
CA GLY A 326 0.14 8.54 -4.17
C GLY A 326 1.05 8.66 -2.94
N GLU A 327 1.92 7.67 -2.72
CA GLU A 327 2.69 7.55 -1.47
C GLU A 327 4.16 7.97 -1.61
N TRP A 328 4.82 7.56 -2.70
CA TRP A 328 6.29 7.54 -2.77
C TRP A 328 6.89 8.72 -3.55
N SER A 329 6.12 9.32 -4.45
CA SER A 329 6.52 10.46 -5.28
C SER A 329 6.67 11.76 -4.49
N LYS A 330 7.56 12.67 -4.94
CA LYS A 330 7.58 14.07 -4.46
C LYS A 330 6.41 14.87 -5.02
N ASN A 331 5.99 14.56 -6.23
CA ASN A 331 4.80 15.13 -6.87
C ASN A 331 3.62 14.17 -6.65
N ARG A 332 3.05 14.20 -5.44
CA ARG A 332 1.97 13.29 -5.06
C ARG A 332 0.66 13.65 -5.77
N VAL A 333 -0.06 12.63 -6.22
CA VAL A 333 -1.46 12.76 -6.63
C VAL A 333 -2.31 12.50 -5.39
N PRO A 334 -3.19 13.43 -4.96
CA PRO A 334 -3.83 13.40 -3.64
C PRO A 334 -5.05 12.45 -3.58
N TRP A 335 -4.82 11.18 -3.93
CA TRP A 335 -5.81 10.11 -3.84
C TRP A 335 -6.17 9.75 -2.39
N ASP A 336 -5.24 9.94 -1.47
CA ASP A 336 -5.43 9.79 -0.02
C ASP A 336 -6.55 10.70 0.50
N ILE A 337 -6.63 11.94 -0.02
CA ILE A 337 -7.69 12.89 0.32
C ILE A 337 -9.05 12.37 -0.19
N LEU A 338 -9.14 11.89 -1.44
CA LEU A 338 -10.39 11.29 -1.96
C LEU A 338 -10.79 10.01 -1.21
N ALA A 339 -9.81 9.19 -0.81
CA ALA A 339 -10.06 8.04 0.05
C ALA A 339 -10.61 8.48 1.42
N GLY A 340 -10.10 9.57 1.99
CA GLY A 340 -10.65 10.22 3.18
C GLY A 340 -12.08 10.70 2.98
N PHE A 341 -12.36 11.41 1.88
CA PHE A 341 -13.72 11.83 1.53
C PHE A 341 -14.69 10.65 1.37
N GLY A 342 -14.25 9.53 0.79
CA GLY A 342 -15.06 8.31 0.69
C GLY A 342 -15.43 7.73 2.05
N ARG A 343 -14.47 7.64 2.98
CA ARG A 343 -14.73 7.22 4.36
C ARG A 343 -15.68 8.18 5.08
N ALA A 344 -15.37 9.47 5.05
CA ALA A 344 -16.21 10.50 5.68
C ALA A 344 -17.64 10.46 5.14
N ALA A 345 -17.81 10.40 3.83
CA ALA A 345 -19.13 10.37 3.21
C ALA A 345 -19.93 9.11 3.59
N GLN A 346 -19.26 7.96 3.69
CA GLN A 346 -19.89 6.71 4.15
C GLN A 346 -20.38 6.84 5.60
N ILE A 347 -19.54 7.34 6.51
CA ILE A 347 -19.90 7.56 7.92
C ILE A 347 -21.04 8.56 8.05
N LEU A 348 -20.96 9.70 7.37
CA LEU A 348 -22.00 10.73 7.41
C LEU A 348 -23.34 10.23 6.88
N ARG A 349 -23.33 9.40 5.83
CA ARG A 349 -24.55 8.76 5.31
C ARG A 349 -25.14 7.78 6.31
N ASP A 350 -24.31 6.98 6.98
CA ASP A 350 -24.76 5.97 7.93
C ASP A 350 -25.36 6.60 9.21
N HIS A 351 -24.99 7.85 9.51
CA HIS A 351 -25.55 8.63 10.62
C HIS A 351 -26.62 9.65 10.21
N ASP A 352 -26.98 9.74 8.93
CA ASP A 352 -28.01 10.67 8.48
C ASP A 352 -29.39 10.28 9.04
N GLY A 353 -29.96 11.15 9.88
CA GLY A 353 -31.30 10.96 10.43
C GLY A 353 -31.36 10.00 11.62
N VAL A 354 -30.22 9.65 12.24
CA VAL A 354 -30.15 8.74 13.38
C VAL A 354 -30.98 9.23 14.58
N GLU A 355 -31.08 10.55 14.75
CA GLU A 355 -31.81 11.20 15.83
C GLU A 355 -33.31 10.86 15.83
N LYS A 356 -33.87 10.50 14.68
CA LYS A 356 -35.30 10.16 14.52
C LYS A 356 -35.67 8.85 15.21
N ASN A 357 -34.67 8.00 15.51
CA ASN A 357 -34.86 6.73 16.18
C ASN A 357 -34.68 6.84 17.69
N TRP A 358 -34.35 8.02 18.22
CA TRP A 358 -34.20 8.22 19.66
C TRP A 358 -35.57 8.42 20.30
N HIS A 359 -35.80 7.68 21.38
CA HIS A 359 -37.02 7.77 22.19
C HIS A 359 -36.72 8.34 23.58
N ALA A 360 -35.46 8.28 24.02
CA ALA A 360 -34.98 8.87 25.25
C ALA A 360 -33.53 9.37 25.10
N LEU A 361 -33.09 10.19 26.06
CA LEU A 361 -31.72 10.69 26.11
C LEU A 361 -30.66 9.56 26.11
N GLN A 362 -30.98 8.43 26.73
CA GLN A 362 -30.07 7.28 26.80
C GLN A 362 -29.77 6.71 25.40
N ASP A 363 -30.71 6.79 24.45
CA ASP A 363 -30.48 6.32 23.08
C ASP A 363 -29.40 7.15 22.38
N ALA A 364 -29.39 8.46 22.62
CA ALA A 364 -28.37 9.37 22.10
C ALA A 364 -27.00 9.10 22.73
N VAL A 365 -26.96 8.88 24.05
CA VAL A 365 -25.72 8.55 24.78
C VAL A 365 -25.15 7.21 24.29
N ASP A 366 -25.99 6.18 24.16
CA ASP A 366 -25.58 4.86 23.71
C ASP A 366 -25.11 4.87 22.25
N TRP A 367 -25.81 5.62 21.38
CA TRP A 367 -25.39 5.84 20.01
C TRP A 367 -24.00 6.48 19.95
N TYR A 368 -23.79 7.60 20.66
CA TYR A 368 -22.51 8.31 20.61
C TYR A 368 -21.36 7.45 21.14
N CYS A 369 -21.58 6.71 22.23
CA CYS A 369 -20.59 5.82 22.82
C CYS A 369 -20.20 4.65 21.90
N ARG A 370 -21.12 4.20 21.04
CA ARG A 370 -20.86 3.06 20.14
C ARG A 370 -20.28 3.49 18.80
N GLU A 371 -20.89 4.49 18.17
CA GLU A 371 -20.61 4.82 16.77
C GLU A 371 -20.64 6.31 16.44
N GLY A 372 -21.41 7.13 17.17
CA GLY A 372 -21.52 8.57 16.85
C GLY A 372 -20.20 9.33 16.89
N TRP A 373 -19.25 8.91 17.75
CA TRP A 373 -17.89 9.47 17.79
C TRP A 373 -17.15 9.38 16.44
N LYS A 374 -17.51 8.44 15.56
CA LYS A 374 -16.91 8.32 14.22
C LYS A 374 -17.27 9.50 13.32
N ALA A 375 -18.49 10.04 13.47
CA ALA A 375 -18.91 11.23 12.74
C ALA A 375 -18.05 12.44 13.14
N ASP A 376 -17.70 12.58 14.42
CA ASP A 376 -16.81 13.64 14.89
C ASP A 376 -15.37 13.46 14.41
N ALA A 377 -14.87 12.23 14.37
CA ALA A 377 -13.54 11.92 13.84
C ALA A 377 -13.41 12.31 12.35
N GLU A 378 -14.39 11.92 11.53
CA GLU A 378 -14.43 12.31 10.12
C GLU A 378 -14.74 13.82 9.95
N GLY A 379 -15.53 14.39 10.86
CA GLY A 379 -15.79 15.82 10.94
C GLY A 379 -14.52 16.64 11.15
N GLU A 380 -13.62 16.22 12.04
CA GLU A 380 -12.30 16.85 12.20
C GLU A 380 -11.52 16.85 10.88
N PHE A 381 -11.43 15.70 10.21
CA PHE A 381 -10.75 15.59 8.92
C PHE A 381 -11.33 16.55 7.87
N LEU A 382 -12.66 16.69 7.80
CA LEU A 382 -13.34 17.61 6.90
C LEU A 382 -13.13 19.09 7.25
N MET A 383 -12.88 19.39 8.53
CA MET A 383 -12.64 20.76 9.01
C MET A 383 -11.20 21.23 8.79
N GLN A 384 -10.24 20.31 8.69
CA GLN A 384 -8.85 20.63 8.39
C GLN A 384 -8.71 21.51 7.14
N GLU A 385 -7.82 22.50 7.20
CA GLU A 385 -7.45 23.37 6.09
C GLU A 385 -6.03 23.01 5.62
N GLY A 386 -5.93 22.28 4.51
CA GLY A 386 -4.63 21.85 3.96
C GLY A 386 -3.98 22.92 3.09
N PRO A 387 -2.68 23.23 3.26
CA PRO A 387 -1.98 24.13 2.35
C PRO A 387 -1.87 23.49 0.95
N GLY A 388 -2.36 24.21 -0.07
CA GLY A 388 -2.23 23.77 -1.47
C GLY A 388 -3.28 22.77 -1.94
N GLU A 389 -4.42 22.63 -1.25
CA GLU A 389 -5.55 21.87 -1.75
C GLU A 389 -5.99 22.41 -3.13
N GLU A 390 -6.11 21.52 -4.12
CA GLU A 390 -6.62 21.90 -5.44
C GLU A 390 -8.05 22.44 -5.27
N ALA A 391 -8.40 23.55 -5.95
CA ALA A 391 -9.70 24.22 -5.82
C ALA A 391 -10.90 23.26 -6.01
N ASP A 392 -10.68 22.20 -6.78
CA ASP A 392 -11.64 21.16 -7.04
C ASP A 392 -11.91 20.24 -5.85
N LEU A 393 -10.87 19.88 -5.08
CA LEU A 393 -11.01 19.11 -3.84
C LEU A 393 -11.70 19.93 -2.75
N PHE A 394 -11.39 21.23 -2.69
CA PHE A 394 -12.01 22.14 -1.74
C PHE A 394 -13.54 22.18 -1.92
N ALA A 395 -14.04 22.16 -3.17
CA ALA A 395 -15.47 22.12 -3.44
C ALA A 395 -16.14 20.86 -2.86
N VAL A 396 -15.55 19.68 -3.09
CA VAL A 396 -16.04 18.41 -2.55
C VAL A 396 -15.98 18.40 -1.02
N ARG A 397 -14.87 18.85 -0.43
CA ARG A 397 -14.71 19.00 1.03
C ARG A 397 -15.83 19.87 1.61
N LYS A 398 -16.13 21.00 0.97
CA LYS A 398 -17.15 21.95 1.42
C LYS A 398 -18.54 21.32 1.47
N GLU A 399 -18.90 20.51 0.48
CA GLU A 399 -20.17 19.78 0.46
C GLU A 399 -20.25 18.77 1.61
N LEU A 400 -19.21 17.95 1.79
CA LEU A 400 -19.13 16.97 2.89
C LEU A 400 -19.13 17.66 4.27
N ARG A 401 -18.41 18.77 4.41
CA ARG A 401 -18.39 19.60 5.63
C ARG A 401 -19.79 20.14 5.96
N THR A 402 -20.52 20.59 4.94
CA THR A 402 -21.90 21.08 5.11
C THR A 402 -22.82 19.94 5.58
N ALA A 403 -22.70 18.76 4.99
CA ALA A 403 -23.45 17.58 5.41
C ALA A 403 -23.13 17.17 6.86
N TYR A 404 -21.85 17.17 7.25
CA TYR A 404 -21.43 16.93 8.63
C TYR A 404 -22.07 17.94 9.59
N LEU A 405 -22.01 19.24 9.29
CA LEU A 405 -22.63 20.26 10.12
C LEU A 405 -24.14 20.06 10.27
N HIS A 406 -24.85 19.59 9.23
CA HIS A 406 -26.27 19.26 9.33
C HIS A 406 -26.57 18.01 10.17
N VAL A 407 -25.69 17.00 10.15
CA VAL A 407 -25.81 15.84 11.07
C VAL A 407 -25.57 16.30 12.51
N LEU A 408 -24.53 17.09 12.74
CA LEU A 408 -24.18 17.63 14.05
C LEU A 408 -25.29 18.52 14.62
N ASP A 409 -25.86 19.42 13.82
CA ASP A 409 -26.94 20.32 14.24
C ASP A 409 -28.20 19.56 14.65
N ARG A 410 -28.63 18.57 13.86
CA ARG A 410 -29.82 17.75 14.17
C ARG A 410 -29.63 16.90 15.42
N THR A 411 -28.49 16.22 15.54
CA THR A 411 -28.18 15.36 16.70
C THR A 411 -28.05 16.19 17.98
N ASN A 412 -27.38 17.34 17.93
CA ASN A 412 -27.26 18.25 19.07
C ASN A 412 -28.61 18.88 19.47
N THR A 413 -29.45 19.25 18.49
CA THR A 413 -30.79 19.78 18.75
C THR A 413 -31.65 18.74 19.45
N ALA A 414 -31.73 17.52 18.91
CA ALA A 414 -32.50 16.43 19.51
C ALA A 414 -32.01 16.09 20.92
N PHE A 415 -30.68 15.99 21.11
CA PHE A 415 -30.10 15.77 22.44
C PHE A 415 -30.49 16.89 23.42
N SER A 416 -30.39 18.15 23.00
CA SER A 416 -30.73 19.31 23.82
C SER A 416 -32.22 19.33 24.18
N GLU A 417 -33.10 18.95 23.27
CA GLU A 417 -34.54 18.83 23.53
C GLU A 417 -34.85 17.76 24.58
N PHE A 418 -34.21 16.58 24.49
CA PHE A 418 -34.34 15.55 25.53
C PHE A 418 -33.78 16.01 26.88
N ALA A 419 -32.61 16.66 26.89
CA ALA A 419 -31.99 17.15 28.12
C ALA A 419 -32.81 18.28 28.78
N ALA A 420 -33.44 19.15 27.99
CA ALA A 420 -34.27 20.24 28.49
C ALA A 420 -35.57 19.76 29.17
N GLN A 421 -36.06 18.58 28.79
CA GLN A 421 -37.26 17.98 29.38
C GLN A 421 -37.01 17.39 30.78
N ASP A 422 -35.77 17.14 31.15
CA ASP A 422 -35.40 16.53 32.43
C ASP A 422 -34.26 17.27 33.14
N PRO A 423 -34.54 18.06 34.20
CA PRO A 423 -33.51 18.75 34.98
C PRO A 423 -32.49 17.82 35.64
N ALA A 424 -32.82 16.53 35.81
CA ALA A 424 -31.94 15.52 36.40
C ALA A 424 -31.20 14.67 35.35
N TRP A 425 -31.25 15.05 34.06
CA TRP A 425 -30.68 14.28 32.96
C TRP A 425 -29.22 13.85 33.20
N LEU A 426 -28.38 14.74 33.74
CA LEU A 426 -26.97 14.48 34.01
C LEU A 426 -26.79 13.41 35.11
N SER A 427 -27.73 13.35 36.07
CA SER A 427 -27.72 12.36 37.14
C SER A 427 -28.29 11.01 36.68
N GLN A 428 -29.18 11.01 35.68
CA GLN A 428 -29.78 9.80 35.11
C GLN A 428 -28.91 9.14 34.03
N ALA A 429 -28.04 9.91 33.35
CA ALA A 429 -27.07 9.35 32.42
C ALA A 429 -26.19 8.32 33.14
N LEU A 430 -26.31 7.05 32.71
CA LEU A 430 -25.72 5.86 33.34
C LEU A 430 -24.18 5.78 33.27
N LEU A 431 -23.53 6.83 32.75
CA LEU A 431 -22.08 6.91 32.65
C LEU A 431 -21.45 7.43 33.96
N PRO A 432 -20.35 6.83 34.43
CA PRO A 432 -19.59 7.35 35.56
C PRO A 432 -18.81 8.61 35.16
N TYR A 433 -18.36 9.38 36.15
CA TYR A 433 -17.30 10.35 35.90
C TYR A 433 -15.96 9.62 35.73
N ALA A 434 -15.06 10.17 34.92
CA ALA A 434 -13.77 9.53 34.63
C ALA A 434 -12.92 9.28 35.90
N GLY A 435 -12.97 10.16 36.91
CA GLY A 435 -12.32 9.92 38.19
C GLY A 435 -12.91 8.73 38.96
N GLU A 436 -14.21 8.44 38.84
CA GLU A 436 -14.83 7.26 39.45
C GLU A 436 -14.38 5.98 38.75
N ALA A 437 -14.34 5.99 37.42
CA ALA A 437 -13.82 4.88 36.62
C ALA A 437 -12.34 4.61 36.94
N LEU A 438 -11.52 5.67 37.02
CA LEU A 438 -10.11 5.56 37.39
C LEU A 438 -9.93 4.97 38.79
N GLN A 439 -10.72 5.40 39.77
CA GLN A 439 -10.67 4.85 41.12
C GLN A 439 -10.90 3.34 41.15
N MET A 440 -11.88 2.84 40.38
CA MET A 440 -12.15 1.41 40.25
C MET A 440 -10.94 0.70 39.64
N ARG A 441 -10.38 1.23 38.55
CA ARG A 441 -9.20 0.65 37.90
C ARG A 441 -7.98 0.61 38.81
N LEU A 442 -7.69 1.68 39.55
CA LEU A 442 -6.56 1.71 40.48
C LEU A 442 -6.75 0.70 41.64
N ALA A 443 -7.99 0.41 42.03
CA ALA A 443 -8.30 -0.57 43.08
C ALA A 443 -8.16 -2.04 42.62
N GLU A 444 -8.36 -2.34 41.33
CA GLU A 444 -8.35 -3.71 40.78
C GLU A 444 -7.01 -4.46 40.94
N LYS A 445 -5.88 -3.78 40.70
CA LYS A 445 -4.54 -4.40 40.70
C LYS A 445 -3.47 -3.45 41.25
N LYS A 446 -2.60 -3.98 42.12
CA LYS A 446 -1.50 -3.24 42.77
C LYS A 446 -0.18 -3.21 41.99
N GLU A 447 -0.25 -3.41 40.67
CA GLU A 447 0.89 -3.33 39.76
C GLU A 447 1.34 -1.88 39.54
N ALA A 448 2.53 -1.69 38.97
CA ALA A 448 3.00 -0.35 38.61
C ALA A 448 2.11 0.26 37.53
N ALA A 449 1.55 1.43 37.82
CA ALA A 449 0.63 2.14 36.93
C ALA A 449 1.11 3.57 36.64
N ALA A 450 0.95 4.01 35.40
CA ALA A 450 0.99 5.42 35.04
C ALA A 450 -0.46 5.90 34.83
N VAL A 451 -0.75 7.15 35.19
CA VAL A 451 -2.04 7.79 34.92
C VAL A 451 -1.77 9.06 34.15
N ILE A 452 -2.40 9.23 33.00
CA ILE A 452 -2.26 10.41 32.16
C ILE A 452 -3.58 11.17 32.19
N PHE A 453 -3.58 12.37 32.76
CA PHE A 453 -4.68 13.31 32.69
C PHE A 453 -4.44 14.29 31.56
N VAL A 454 -5.38 14.36 30.62
CA VAL A 454 -5.28 15.20 29.44
C VAL A 454 -6.50 16.11 29.40
N ASP A 455 -6.25 17.42 29.40
CA ASP A 455 -7.33 18.40 29.28
C ASP A 455 -7.90 18.41 27.85
N ALA A 456 -9.18 18.72 27.71
CA ALA A 456 -9.95 18.67 26.46
C ALA A 456 -9.89 17.31 25.70
N PHE A 457 -9.53 16.21 26.37
CA PHE A 457 -9.43 14.89 25.74
C PHE A 457 -10.78 14.19 25.64
N ARG A 458 -11.44 14.43 24.51
CA ARG A 458 -12.78 13.92 24.20
C ARG A 458 -12.78 12.41 23.87
N LEU A 459 -13.98 11.81 23.87
CA LEU A 459 -14.16 10.36 23.71
C LEU A 459 -13.64 9.82 22.38
N GLU A 460 -13.89 10.51 21.27
CA GLU A 460 -13.42 10.17 19.92
C GLU A 460 -11.88 10.13 19.85
N LEU A 461 -11.18 11.03 20.55
CA LEU A 461 -9.72 11.01 20.65
C LEU A 461 -9.24 9.76 21.38
N GLY A 462 -9.93 9.39 22.46
CA GLY A 462 -9.67 8.15 23.19
C GLY A 462 -9.85 6.91 22.32
N MET A 463 -10.94 6.86 21.53
CA MET A 463 -11.22 5.76 20.59
C MET A 463 -10.12 5.63 19.53
N ARG A 464 -9.75 6.74 18.88
CA ARG A 464 -8.65 6.78 17.89
C ARG A 464 -7.30 6.39 18.48
N LEU A 465 -6.97 6.88 19.68
CA LEU A 465 -5.73 6.51 20.36
C LEU A 465 -5.69 4.99 20.64
N ALA A 466 -6.80 4.41 21.10
CA ALA A 466 -6.88 2.98 21.34
C ALA A 466 -6.74 2.17 20.04
N GLU A 467 -7.36 2.61 18.93
CA GLU A 467 -7.18 2.01 17.61
C GLU A 467 -5.70 2.05 17.18
N MET A 468 -5.02 3.19 17.30
CA MET A 468 -3.59 3.34 16.97
C MET A 468 -2.66 2.48 17.84
N ILE A 469 -3.00 2.25 19.11
CA ILE A 469 -2.21 1.39 20.00
C ILE A 469 -2.43 -0.09 19.66
N ASN A 470 -3.66 -0.45 19.31
CA ASN A 470 -4.03 -1.81 18.96
C ASN A 470 -3.63 -2.21 17.54
N ASP A 471 -3.33 -1.24 16.67
CA ASP A 471 -2.86 -1.50 15.32
C ASP A 471 -1.59 -2.38 15.31
N GLY A 472 -1.59 -3.38 14.44
CA GLY A 472 -0.54 -4.40 14.34
C GLY A 472 -0.42 -5.36 15.54
N GLN A 473 -1.30 -5.32 16.55
CA GLN A 473 -1.30 -6.28 17.66
C GLN A 473 -2.13 -7.53 17.33
N SER A 474 -1.72 -8.70 17.84
CA SER A 474 -2.47 -9.95 17.65
C SER A 474 -3.78 -10.02 18.47
N ALA A 475 -3.89 -9.18 19.50
CA ALA A 475 -5.09 -9.02 20.33
C ALA A 475 -5.15 -7.59 20.88
N PRO A 476 -6.34 -7.04 21.17
CA PRO A 476 -6.48 -5.71 21.75
C PRO A 476 -5.77 -5.60 23.10
N VAL A 477 -4.89 -4.59 23.22
CA VAL A 477 -4.14 -4.25 24.44
C VAL A 477 -4.59 -2.94 25.07
N ALA A 478 -5.29 -2.09 24.31
CA ALA A 478 -5.92 -0.85 24.77
C ALA A 478 -7.44 -0.93 24.63
N SER A 479 -8.16 -0.32 25.58
CA SER A 479 -9.63 -0.27 25.59
C SER A 479 -10.12 1.06 26.14
N VAL A 480 -11.26 1.54 25.66
CA VAL A 480 -11.88 2.79 26.10
C VAL A 480 -13.14 2.50 26.90
N ALA A 481 -13.33 3.20 28.01
CA ALA A 481 -14.56 3.17 28.79
C ALA A 481 -15.22 4.57 28.72
N PRO A 482 -16.42 4.71 28.14
CA PRO A 482 -17.10 5.99 28.07
C PRO A 482 -17.38 6.55 29.47
N CYS A 483 -17.08 7.83 29.66
CA CYS A 483 -17.29 8.56 30.90
C CYS A 483 -17.95 9.90 30.59
N LYS A 484 -18.76 10.42 31.52
CA LYS A 484 -19.35 11.76 31.37
C LYS A 484 -18.45 12.84 31.97
N ALA A 485 -18.49 14.01 31.36
CA ALA A 485 -17.91 15.24 31.90
C ALA A 485 -18.92 16.00 32.76
N PRO A 486 -18.48 16.85 33.71
CA PRO A 486 -19.38 17.76 34.41
C PRO A 486 -19.97 18.79 33.45
N ALA A 487 -21.16 19.32 33.78
CA ALA A 487 -21.78 20.44 33.09
C ALA A 487 -21.77 21.68 34.01
N PRO A 488 -21.25 22.84 33.58
CA PRO A 488 -20.59 23.09 32.29
C PRO A 488 -19.22 22.40 32.16
N THR A 489 -18.81 22.13 30.92
CA THR A 489 -17.53 21.50 30.58
C THR A 489 -16.40 22.53 30.54
N THR A 490 -15.99 23.06 31.69
CA THR A 490 -14.80 23.94 31.80
C THR A 490 -13.59 23.16 32.30
N THR A 491 -12.38 23.61 31.99
CA THR A 491 -11.12 23.02 32.46
C THR A 491 -11.10 22.85 33.98
N GLU A 492 -11.55 23.86 34.73
CA GLU A 492 -11.51 23.84 36.20
C GLU A 492 -12.36 22.72 36.79
N LEU A 493 -13.58 22.53 36.26
CA LEU A 493 -14.45 21.45 36.68
C LEU A 493 -13.99 20.11 36.13
N GLY A 494 -13.74 20.03 34.81
CA GLY A 494 -13.31 18.80 34.14
C GLY A 494 -12.11 18.16 34.84
N MET A 495 -11.02 18.93 35.02
CA MET A 495 -9.80 18.44 35.64
C MET A 495 -9.96 18.09 37.13
N ALA A 496 -10.90 18.71 37.85
CA ALA A 496 -11.23 18.32 39.22
C ALA A 496 -11.99 16.98 39.27
N TYR A 497 -12.92 16.75 38.35
CA TYR A 497 -13.70 15.50 38.23
C TYR A 497 -12.88 14.31 37.68
N LEU A 498 -11.71 14.55 37.08
CA LEU A 498 -10.75 13.50 36.71
C LEU A 498 -10.06 12.85 37.92
N LEU A 499 -10.01 13.53 39.06
CA LEU A 499 -9.32 13.00 40.23
C LEU A 499 -10.03 11.75 40.77
N PRO A 500 -9.28 10.70 41.18
CA PRO A 500 -9.87 9.43 41.55
C PRO A 500 -10.69 9.52 42.84
N GLY A 501 -11.97 9.15 42.77
CA GLY A 501 -12.84 8.97 43.93
C GLY A 501 -13.39 10.26 44.57
N VAL A 502 -13.19 11.44 43.96
CA VAL A 502 -13.67 12.70 44.54
C VAL A 502 -15.06 13.12 44.10
N ALA A 503 -15.52 12.68 42.92
CA ALA A 503 -16.69 13.26 42.24
C ALA A 503 -17.94 13.41 43.12
N LYS A 504 -18.28 12.37 43.91
CA LYS A 504 -19.45 12.38 44.82
C LYS A 504 -19.35 13.36 45.99
N ASN A 505 -18.13 13.78 46.33
CA ASN A 505 -17.82 14.59 47.50
C ASN A 505 -17.35 16.00 47.12
N LEU A 506 -17.45 16.38 45.83
CA LEU A 506 -17.08 17.72 45.37
C LEU A 506 -18.15 18.74 45.74
N LYS A 507 -17.73 19.82 46.38
CA LYS A 507 -18.51 21.03 46.61
C LYS A 507 -18.02 22.09 45.64
N VAL A 508 -18.90 22.52 44.75
CA VAL A 508 -18.61 23.47 43.68
C VAL A 508 -19.31 24.80 43.99
N SER A 509 -18.56 25.89 43.95
CA SER A 509 -19.10 27.25 43.96
C SER A 509 -18.32 28.12 42.98
N VAL A 510 -18.91 29.26 42.59
CA VAL A 510 -18.27 30.25 41.72
C VAL A 510 -18.20 31.55 42.49
N ASP A 511 -17.00 32.09 42.60
CA ASP A 511 -16.76 33.44 43.09
C ASP A 511 -16.63 34.40 41.89
N PRO A 512 -17.37 35.53 41.85
CA PRO A 512 -17.32 36.46 40.73
C PRO A 512 -15.93 37.05 40.44
N GLU A 513 -15.07 37.18 41.45
CA GLU A 513 -13.73 37.77 41.32
C GLU A 513 -12.64 36.70 41.21
N LYS A 514 -12.81 35.56 41.90
CA LYS A 514 -11.79 34.51 42.02
C LYS A 514 -12.02 33.29 41.14
N GLY A 515 -13.17 33.21 40.46
CA GLY A 515 -13.53 32.11 39.58
C GLY A 515 -14.03 30.87 40.33
N TRP A 516 -13.78 29.69 39.74
CA TRP A 516 -14.27 28.41 40.28
C TRP A 516 -13.58 28.03 41.60
N ASN A 517 -14.40 27.66 42.60
CA ASN A 517 -13.95 27.07 43.86
C ASN A 517 -14.51 25.64 43.95
N VAL A 518 -13.62 24.65 43.84
CA VAL A 518 -13.98 23.24 43.82
C VAL A 518 -13.23 22.54 44.95
N HIS A 519 -13.95 22.10 45.98
CA HIS A 519 -13.35 21.47 47.16
C HIS A 519 -13.88 20.05 47.35
N ALA A 520 -13.00 19.12 47.70
CA ALA A 520 -13.44 17.83 48.23
C ALA A 520 -13.92 18.00 49.69
N GLU A 521 -14.92 17.22 50.11
CA GLU A 521 -15.42 17.30 51.48
C GLU A 521 -14.31 17.05 52.52
N GLY A 522 -14.20 17.96 53.50
CA GLY A 522 -13.18 17.92 54.55
C GLY A 522 -11.79 18.38 54.10
N ARG A 523 -11.67 19.06 52.96
CA ARG A 523 -10.41 19.53 52.39
C ARG A 523 -10.48 21.01 52.04
N GLU A 524 -9.35 21.70 52.20
CA GLU A 524 -9.22 23.15 51.96
C GLU A 524 -8.63 23.45 50.57
N GLU A 525 -8.00 22.48 49.91
CA GLU A 525 -7.38 22.72 48.60
C GLU A 525 -8.44 22.97 47.52
N ASN A 526 -8.25 24.03 46.71
CA ASN A 526 -9.10 24.29 45.55
C ASN A 526 -8.65 23.47 44.33
N LEU A 527 -9.40 22.43 44.01
CA LEU A 527 -9.16 21.48 42.92
C LEU A 527 -9.41 22.07 41.52
N ALA A 528 -9.98 23.28 41.42
CA ALA A 528 -10.04 24.04 40.17
C ALA A 528 -8.62 24.40 39.66
N THR A 529 -7.65 24.53 40.57
CA THR A 529 -6.27 24.90 40.25
C THR A 529 -5.37 23.69 40.06
N ALA A 530 -4.38 23.78 39.14
CA ALA A 530 -3.41 22.72 38.93
C ALA A 530 -2.62 22.40 40.22
N GLU A 531 -2.21 23.43 40.96
CA GLU A 531 -1.50 23.28 42.25
C GLU A 531 -2.36 22.54 43.28
N GLY A 532 -3.63 22.92 43.43
CA GLY A 532 -4.56 22.25 44.35
C GLY A 532 -4.73 20.76 44.03
N ARG A 533 -4.83 20.39 42.74
CA ARG A 533 -4.89 18.99 42.31
C ARG A 533 -3.61 18.21 42.65
N ARG A 534 -2.43 18.81 42.47
CA ARG A 534 -1.13 18.19 42.82
C ARG A 534 -0.98 18.00 44.32
N ASN A 535 -1.38 18.99 45.12
CA ASN A 535 -1.39 18.92 46.57
C ASN A 535 -2.34 17.83 47.07
N TRP A 536 -3.52 17.73 46.45
CA TRP A 536 -4.48 16.68 46.75
C TRP A 536 -3.93 15.27 46.46
N LEU A 537 -3.29 15.04 45.30
CA LEU A 537 -2.67 13.75 44.97
C LEU A 537 -1.55 13.38 45.97
N THR A 538 -0.77 14.37 46.39
CA THR A 538 0.29 14.17 47.39
C THR A 538 -0.30 13.74 48.73
N ALA A 539 -1.35 14.42 49.18
CA ALA A 539 -1.90 14.23 50.51
C ALA A 539 -2.88 13.05 50.64
N VAL A 540 -3.66 12.75 49.59
CA VAL A 540 -4.66 11.66 49.61
C VAL A 540 -4.08 10.35 49.07
N TYR A 541 -3.27 10.43 48.02
CA TYR A 541 -2.68 9.24 47.37
C TYR A 541 -1.22 8.99 47.76
N GLY A 542 -0.60 9.86 48.56
CA GLY A 542 0.78 9.70 49.01
C GLY A 542 1.81 9.80 47.89
N ILE A 543 1.46 10.43 46.78
CA ILE A 543 2.33 10.55 45.60
C ILE A 543 3.42 11.57 45.89
N LYS A 544 4.68 11.19 45.63
CA LYS A 544 5.80 12.14 45.75
C LYS A 544 5.67 13.22 44.66
N PRO A 545 6.00 14.49 44.94
CA PRO A 545 5.99 15.53 43.91
C PRO A 545 6.81 15.18 42.66
N SER A 546 7.91 14.43 42.80
CA SER A 546 8.73 13.96 41.67
C SER A 546 8.07 12.89 40.79
N HIS A 547 6.91 12.35 41.19
CA HIS A 547 6.11 11.38 40.45
C HIS A 547 4.87 12.03 39.81
N ILE A 548 4.75 13.35 39.93
CA ILE A 548 3.73 14.17 39.30
C ILE A 548 4.43 15.01 38.22
N LEU A 549 4.19 14.70 36.96
CA LEU A 549 4.95 15.19 35.82
C LEU A 549 4.04 15.88 34.80
N SER A 550 4.63 16.60 33.85
CA SER A 550 3.93 17.01 32.64
C SER A 550 4.19 16.04 31.47
N VAL A 551 3.21 15.92 30.56
CA VAL A 551 3.35 15.13 29.32
C VAL A 551 4.49 15.70 28.46
N THR A 552 4.58 17.03 28.34
CA THR A 552 5.67 17.73 27.63
C THR A 552 7.06 17.36 28.16
N GLU A 553 7.26 17.25 29.48
CA GLU A 553 8.53 16.80 30.05
C GLU A 553 8.81 15.33 29.77
N ALA A 554 7.79 14.48 29.88
CA ALA A 554 7.91 13.04 29.61
C ALA A 554 8.17 12.73 28.12
N GLY A 555 7.77 13.64 27.22
CA GLY A 555 8.00 13.54 25.78
C GLY A 555 9.45 13.80 25.35
N LYS A 556 10.28 14.47 26.17
CA LYS A 556 11.66 14.85 25.83
C LYS A 556 12.57 13.64 25.62
N SER A 557 13.51 13.76 24.69
CA SER A 557 14.51 12.72 24.44
C SER A 557 15.37 12.47 25.69
N GLY A 558 15.55 11.19 26.05
CA GLY A 558 16.31 10.79 27.24
C GLY A 558 15.54 10.87 28.57
N PHE A 559 14.23 11.19 28.54
CA PHE A 559 13.39 11.10 29.73
C PHE A 559 13.40 9.67 30.31
N LYS A 560 13.63 9.57 31.62
CA LYS A 560 13.51 8.33 32.37
C LYS A 560 12.42 8.52 33.41
N PRO A 561 11.31 7.76 33.34
CA PRO A 561 10.27 7.90 34.34
C PRO A 561 10.82 7.48 35.71
N PRO A 562 10.35 8.12 36.79
CA PRO A 562 10.82 7.81 38.13
C PRO A 562 10.49 6.36 38.51
N GLU A 563 11.26 5.77 39.42
CA GLU A 563 10.96 4.44 39.95
C GLU A 563 9.82 4.53 40.97
N GLY A 564 8.72 3.81 40.74
CA GLY A 564 7.58 3.82 41.62
C GLY A 564 6.47 2.88 41.19
N LYS A 565 5.44 2.74 42.04
CA LYS A 565 4.23 1.98 41.71
C LYS A 565 3.16 2.82 41.03
N LEU A 566 3.22 4.13 41.15
CA LEU A 566 2.19 5.01 40.63
C LEU A 566 2.79 6.37 40.28
N ILE A 567 2.57 6.81 39.03
CA ILE A 567 2.94 8.15 38.55
C ILE A 567 1.73 8.82 37.91
N PHE A 568 1.70 10.15 37.94
CA PHE A 568 0.67 10.96 37.31
C PHE A 568 1.32 11.94 36.32
N LEU A 569 0.78 12.00 35.11
CA LEU A 569 1.20 12.92 34.06
C LEU A 569 0.02 13.84 33.72
N PHE A 570 0.29 15.13 33.56
CA PHE A 570 -0.69 16.13 33.15
C PHE A 570 -0.33 16.69 31.77
N GLY A 571 -1.29 16.66 30.85
CA GLY A 571 -1.21 17.27 29.52
C GLY A 571 -2.33 18.27 29.30
N ASP A 572 -2.03 19.36 28.63
CA ASP A 572 -2.91 20.48 28.29
C ASP A 572 -2.81 20.85 26.79
N GLU A 573 -2.16 20.01 25.99
CA GLU A 573 -1.83 20.33 24.60
C GLU A 573 -3.09 20.43 23.72
N PHE A 574 -4.10 19.59 23.95
CA PHE A 574 -5.34 19.65 23.18
C PHE A 574 -6.15 20.91 23.48
N ASP A 575 -6.18 21.34 24.74
CA ASP A 575 -6.85 22.58 25.15
C ASP A 575 -6.12 23.82 24.59
N SER A 576 -4.80 23.88 24.79
CA SER A 576 -3.95 24.98 24.33
C SER A 576 -4.02 25.16 22.80
N LEU A 577 -3.79 24.07 22.06
CA LEU A 577 -3.79 24.10 20.59
C LEU A 577 -5.20 24.23 20.00
N GLY A 578 -6.22 23.78 20.74
CA GLY A 578 -7.63 24.00 20.39
C GLY A 578 -8.00 25.48 20.49
N HIS A 579 -7.60 26.16 21.56
CA HIS A 579 -7.83 27.59 21.76
C HIS A 579 -7.10 28.47 20.75
N GLU A 580 -5.90 28.07 20.35
CA GLU A 580 -5.10 28.77 19.32
C GLU A 580 -5.61 28.49 17.89
N GLY A 581 -6.57 27.57 17.72
CA GLY A 581 -7.10 27.17 16.42
C GLY A 581 -6.16 26.28 15.61
N GLU A 582 -5.00 25.91 16.15
CA GLU A 582 -4.02 25.06 15.46
C GLU A 582 -4.55 23.65 15.18
N LEU A 583 -5.40 23.11 16.07
CA LEU A 583 -6.07 21.83 15.84
C LEU A 583 -7.05 21.87 14.67
N ALA A 584 -7.66 23.03 14.40
CA ALA A 584 -8.54 23.18 13.24
C ALA A 584 -7.75 23.13 11.92
N LEU A 585 -6.45 23.43 11.94
CA LEU A 585 -5.57 23.37 10.77
C LEU A 585 -4.91 21.99 10.62
N SER A 586 -4.36 21.46 11.72
CA SER A 586 -3.48 20.29 11.71
C SER A 586 -4.16 18.97 12.07
N GLY A 587 -5.31 19.01 12.74
CA GLY A 587 -5.97 17.85 13.33
C GLY A 587 -5.22 17.25 14.52
N ALA A 588 -5.86 16.28 15.19
CA ALA A 588 -5.34 15.63 16.38
C ALA A 588 -4.30 14.52 16.14
N ASP A 589 -4.20 13.96 14.94
CA ASP A 589 -3.42 12.72 14.68
C ASP A 589 -1.95 12.83 15.12
N GLY A 590 -1.29 13.96 14.80
CA GLY A 590 0.10 14.18 15.20
C GLY A 590 0.30 14.24 16.72
N LEU A 591 -0.70 14.68 17.49
CA LEU A 591 -0.65 14.62 18.96
C LEU A 591 -0.95 13.22 19.46
N LEU A 592 -1.95 12.54 18.90
CA LEU A 592 -2.29 11.16 19.25
C LEU A 592 -1.08 10.22 19.05
N GLU A 593 -0.30 10.41 17.98
CA GLU A 593 0.95 9.69 17.76
C GLU A 593 1.97 9.91 18.89
N ARG A 594 2.10 11.16 19.39
CA ARG A 594 3.00 11.47 20.51
C ARG A 594 2.53 10.79 21.79
N TYR A 595 1.22 10.77 22.06
CA TYR A 595 0.65 10.05 23.20
C TYR A 595 0.86 8.54 23.08
N ALA A 596 0.64 7.95 21.90
CA ALA A 596 0.91 6.53 21.66
C ALA A 596 2.40 6.18 21.86
N GLN A 597 3.32 7.03 21.41
CA GLN A 597 4.76 6.88 21.67
C GLN A 597 5.09 6.99 23.16
N LEU A 598 4.50 7.94 23.88
CA LEU A 598 4.69 8.10 25.31
C LEU A 598 4.21 6.86 26.09
N ILE A 599 3.03 6.33 25.75
CA ILE A 599 2.49 5.10 26.35
C ILE A 599 3.45 3.93 26.13
N ARG A 600 3.98 3.77 24.91
CA ARG A 600 5.00 2.72 24.63
C ARG A 600 6.25 2.90 25.49
N ARG A 601 6.77 4.13 25.63
CA ARG A 601 7.94 4.41 26.48
C ARG A 601 7.70 4.10 27.96
N LEU A 602 6.53 4.47 28.49
CA LEU A 602 6.17 4.18 29.88
C LEU A 602 6.06 2.68 30.13
N ARG A 603 5.49 1.94 29.17
CA ARG A 603 5.41 0.47 29.22
C ARG A 603 6.79 -0.16 29.23
N ASP A 604 7.67 0.28 28.34
CA ASP A 604 9.05 -0.22 28.24
C ASP A 604 9.87 0.11 29.49
N ALA A 605 9.49 1.16 30.23
CA ALA A 605 10.06 1.51 31.53
C ALA A 605 9.47 0.74 32.72
N GLY A 606 8.56 -0.22 32.49
CA GLY A 606 8.04 -1.12 33.53
C GLY A 606 6.65 -0.76 34.07
N TYR A 607 5.97 0.24 33.52
CA TYR A 607 4.58 0.54 33.86
C TYR A 607 3.64 -0.37 33.05
N GLY A 608 3.26 -1.50 33.65
CA GLY A 608 2.40 -2.50 33.01
C GLY A 608 0.94 -2.06 32.82
N ARG A 609 0.55 -0.93 33.44
CA ARG A 609 -0.78 -0.31 33.34
C ARG A 609 -0.59 1.18 33.09
N ILE A 610 -1.27 1.73 32.09
CA ILE A 610 -1.16 3.14 31.67
C ILE A 610 -2.55 3.68 31.40
#